data_AF-A0A3A8KML0-F1
#
_entry.id   AF-A0A3A8KML0-F1
#
_cell.length_a   1.000
_cell.length_b   1.000
_cell.length_c   1.000
_cell.angle_alpha   90.00
_cell.angle_beta   90.00
_cell.angle_gamma   90.00
#
_symmetry.space_group_name_H-M   'P 1'
#
loop_
_entity.id
_entity.type
_entity.pdbx_description
1 polymer ?
#
loop_
_entity_poly.entity_id
_entity_poly.type
_entity_poly.pdbx_seq_one_letter_code
_entity_poly.pdbx_strand_id
1 'polypeptide(L)'
;MAVAKSEKKVEAAPEQYGDVVTRLEQTVARLESGDLSLEESLKAFEEGIRLVRRGEKLLTEAEQRIEQLLVDEEGQEFVAPLAVAARPAPQAAPRATGTAKPPPEDDVPF
;
A
#
# COMPACT_ATOMS: atom_id res chain seq x y z
N MET A 1 24.67 47.15 -7.57
CA MET A 1 24.88 46.02 -6.63
C MET A 1 23.84 44.97 -6.96
N ALA A 2 24.25 43.85 -7.55
CA ALA A 2 23.38 42.72 -7.81
C ALA A 2 23.32 41.87 -6.53
N VAL A 3 22.14 41.72 -5.95
CA VAL A 3 21.90 40.78 -4.84
C VAL A 3 21.72 39.39 -5.45
N ALA A 4 22.69 38.52 -5.22
CA ALA A 4 22.63 37.12 -5.59
C ALA A 4 21.48 36.43 -4.84
N LYS A 5 20.55 35.87 -5.60
CA LYS A 5 19.44 35.07 -5.10
C LYS A 5 19.98 33.68 -4.77
N SER A 6 20.19 33.37 -3.48
CA SER A 6 20.58 32.02 -3.04
C SER A 6 19.47 31.02 -3.35
N GLU A 7 19.72 30.18 -4.35
CA GLU A 7 18.98 28.95 -4.58
C GLU A 7 19.33 27.96 -3.47
N LYS A 8 18.49 27.87 -2.45
CA LYS A 8 18.59 26.84 -1.43
C LYS A 8 18.23 25.51 -2.08
N LYS A 9 19.25 24.78 -2.55
CA LYS A 9 19.15 23.37 -2.94
C LYS A 9 18.51 22.63 -1.77
N VAL A 10 17.25 22.24 -1.93
CA VAL A 10 16.55 21.38 -0.97
C VAL A 10 17.22 20.02 -1.07
N GLU A 11 18.21 19.76 -0.22
CA GLU A 11 18.61 18.39 0.05
C GLU A 11 17.40 17.72 0.70
N ALA A 12 16.74 16.86 -0.08
CA ALA A 12 15.66 16.03 0.39
C ALA A 12 16.22 15.13 1.51
N ALA A 13 15.85 15.44 2.75
CA ALA A 13 16.02 14.51 3.86
C ALA A 13 15.37 13.17 3.46
N PRO A 14 15.91 12.03 3.93
CA PRO A 14 15.30 10.74 3.66
C PRO A 14 13.84 10.77 4.12
N GLU A 15 12.93 10.47 3.18
CA GLU A 15 11.49 10.43 3.41
C GLU A 15 11.18 9.51 4.60
N GLN A 16 10.52 10.04 5.64
CA GLN A 16 10.23 9.29 6.86
C GLN A 16 8.96 8.44 6.66
N TYR A 17 8.80 7.40 7.48
CA TYR A 17 7.62 6.53 7.42
C TYR A 17 6.30 7.33 7.54
N GLY A 18 6.25 8.33 8.44
CA GLY A 18 5.09 9.20 8.61
C GLY A 18 4.74 10.02 7.36
N ASP A 19 5.74 10.47 6.61
CA ASP A 19 5.54 11.20 5.35
C ASP A 19 4.91 10.30 4.28
N VAL A 20 5.40 9.06 4.17
CA VAL A 20 4.87 8.05 3.24
C VAL A 20 3.41 7.75 3.54
N VAL A 21 3.07 7.56 4.82
CA VAL A 21 1.69 7.30 5.26
C VAL A 21 0.79 8.50 4.95
N THR A 22 1.23 9.71 5.30
CA THR A 22 0.47 10.95 5.04
C THR A 22 0.17 11.11 3.55
N ARG A 23 1.16 10.84 2.69
CA ARG A 23 0.99 10.94 1.24
C ARG A 23 0.09 9.83 0.68
N LEU A 24 0.11 8.64 1.29
CA LEU A 24 -0.78 7.55 0.93
C LEU A 24 -2.23 7.90 1.27
N GLU A 25 -2.49 8.43 2.46
CA GLU A 25 -3.82 8.91 2.88
C GLU A 25 -4.37 9.97 1.93
N GLN A 26 -3.54 10.94 1.54
CA GLN A 26 -3.91 11.95 0.54
C GLN A 26 -4.25 11.33 -0.82
N THR A 27 -3.49 10.32 -1.23
CA THR A 27 -3.73 9.61 -2.50
C THR A 27 -5.05 8.84 -2.45
N VAL A 28 -5.34 8.17 -1.34
CA VAL A 28 -6.61 7.47 -1.10
C VAL A 28 -7.78 8.45 -1.09
N ALA A 29 -7.68 9.56 -0.35
CA ALA A 29 -8.72 10.59 -0.31
C ALA A 29 -9.03 11.15 -1.71
N ARG A 30 -8.01 11.31 -2.57
CA ARG A 30 -8.21 11.70 -3.97
C ARG A 30 -8.94 10.63 -4.78
N LEU A 31 -8.57 9.36 -4.61
CA LEU A 31 -9.28 8.25 -5.28
C LEU A 31 -10.74 8.12 -4.82
N GLU A 32 -11.01 8.37 -3.54
CA GLU A 32 -12.35 8.32 -2.96
C GLU A 32 -13.24 9.51 -3.31
N SER A 33 -12.65 10.64 -3.72
CA SER A 33 -13.41 11.84 -4.13
C SER A 33 -14.33 11.60 -5.34
N GLY A 34 -13.96 10.68 -6.23
CA GLY A 34 -14.75 10.35 -7.43
C GLY A 34 -14.65 11.37 -8.58
N ASP A 35 -13.90 12.46 -8.39
CA ASP A 35 -13.77 13.54 -9.39
C ASP A 35 -12.64 13.32 -10.41
N LEU A 36 -11.90 12.21 -10.30
CA LEU A 36 -10.76 11.91 -11.16
C LEU A 36 -11.19 11.30 -12.49
N SER A 37 -10.56 11.72 -13.59
CA SER A 37 -10.63 10.96 -14.83
C SER A 37 -10.00 9.57 -14.68
N LEU A 38 -10.24 8.68 -15.65
CA LEU A 38 -9.65 7.33 -15.65
C LEU A 38 -8.12 7.38 -15.60
N GLU A 39 -7.50 8.24 -16.40
CA GLU A 39 -6.04 8.35 -16.45
C GLU A 39 -5.46 8.87 -15.13
N GLU A 40 -6.12 9.85 -14.51
CA GLU A 40 -5.72 10.38 -13.20
C GLU A 40 -5.92 9.34 -12.09
N SER A 41 -7.00 8.56 -12.15
CA SER A 41 -7.26 7.46 -11.22
C SER A 41 -6.17 6.40 -11.29
N LEU A 42 -5.72 6.04 -12.51
CA LEU A 42 -4.62 5.10 -12.70
C LEU A 42 -3.30 5.64 -12.15
N LYS A 43 -2.98 6.91 -12.41
CA LYS A 43 -1.76 7.55 -11.85
C LYS A 43 -1.79 7.60 -10.32
N ALA A 44 -2.93 7.94 -9.73
CA ALA A 44 -3.09 7.95 -8.28
C ALA A 44 -2.96 6.54 -7.69
N PHE A 45 -3.53 5.53 -8.34
CA PHE A 45 -3.37 4.13 -7.93
C PHE A 45 -1.91 3.67 -7.97
N GLU A 46 -1.20 3.96 -9.07
CA GLU A 46 0.23 3.65 -9.19
C GLU A 46 1.09 4.34 -8.13
N GLU A 47 0.78 5.60 -7.82
CA GLU A 47 1.40 6.33 -6.71
C GLU A 47 1.16 5.62 -5.38
N GLY A 48 -0.09 5.23 -5.11
CA GLY A 48 -0.44 4.46 -3.91
C GLY A 48 0.36 3.17 -3.77
N ILE A 49 0.52 2.40 -4.85
CA ILE A 49 1.34 1.18 -4.86
C ILE A 49 2.81 1.49 -4.56
N ARG A 50 3.36 2.57 -5.14
CA ARG A 50 4.75 2.99 -4.87
C ARG A 50 4.94 3.38 -3.40
N LEU A 51 3.98 4.10 -2.81
CA LEU A 51 4.02 4.50 -1.40
C LEU A 51 3.94 3.29 -0.46
N VAL A 52 3.06 2.32 -0.73
CA VAL A 52 2.97 1.08 0.07
C VAL A 52 4.30 0.34 0.07
N ARG A 53 4.89 0.10 -1.11
CA ARG A 53 6.19 -0.56 -1.23
C ARG A 53 7.30 0.20 -0.52
N ARG A 54 7.25 1.53 -0.53
CA ARG A 54 8.21 2.37 0.18
C ARG A 54 8.07 2.22 1.69
N GLY A 55 6.84 2.21 2.20
CA GLY A 55 6.53 2.00 3.61
C GLY A 55 7.02 0.64 4.09
N GLU A 56 6.74 -0.43 3.34
CA GLU A 56 7.26 -1.79 3.62
C GLU A 56 8.78 -1.79 3.73
N LYS A 57 9.48 -1.17 2.76
CA LYS A 57 10.94 -1.08 2.79
C LYS A 57 11.47 -0.37 4.04
N LEU A 58 10.86 0.75 4.42
CA LEU A 58 11.26 1.50 5.62
C LEU A 58 11.05 0.67 6.90
N LEU A 59 9.96 -0.10 6.97
CA LEU A 59 9.69 -0.99 8.10
C LEU A 59 10.72 -2.13 8.16
N THR A 60 11.04 -2.76 7.03
CA THR A 60 12.08 -3.81 6.96
C THR A 60 13.46 -3.26 7.35
N GLU A 61 13.83 -2.05 6.91
CA GLU A 61 15.08 -1.40 7.31
C GLU A 61 15.11 -1.14 8.84
N ALA A 62 13.97 -0.75 9.43
CA ALA A 62 13.86 -0.56 10.87
C ALA A 62 13.96 -1.89 11.65
N GLU A 63 13.32 -2.94 11.15
CA GLU A 63 13.36 -4.29 11.73
C GLU A 63 14.80 -4.83 11.76
N GLN A 64 15.52 -4.77 10.62
CA GLN A 64 16.93 -5.19 10.55
C GLN A 64 17.83 -4.41 11.52
N ARG A 65 17.53 -3.12 11.73
CA ARG A 65 18.29 -2.31 12.68
C ARG A 65 17.99 -2.71 14.12
N ILE A 66 16.73 -3.06 14.43
CA ILE A 66 16.33 -3.57 15.74
C ILE A 66 17.03 -4.91 16.00
N GLU A 67 17.01 -5.83 15.04
CA GLU A 67 17.72 -7.12 15.12
C GLU A 67 19.21 -6.94 15.42
N GLN A 68 19.90 -6.04 14.70
CA GLN A 68 21.32 -5.74 14.95
C GLN A 68 21.59 -5.20 16.36
N LEU A 69 20.63 -4.49 16.96
CA LEU A 69 20.75 -3.96 18.33
C LEU A 69 20.43 -5.00 19.41
N LEU A 70 19.69 -6.06 19.06
CA LEU A 70 19.31 -7.17 19.94
C LEU A 70 20.34 -8.30 19.96
N VAL A 71 21.37 -8.25 19.11
CA VAL A 71 22.51 -9.17 19.18
C VAL A 71 23.50 -8.62 20.21
N ASP A 72 23.53 -9.27 21.38
CA ASP A 72 24.44 -8.92 22.48
C ASP A 72 25.91 -9.31 22.17
N GLU A 73 26.89 -8.78 22.93
CA GLU A 73 28.34 -9.08 22.79
C GLU A 73 28.69 -10.59 22.93
N GLU A 74 27.75 -11.43 23.36
CA GLU A 74 27.88 -12.87 23.55
C GLU A 74 27.28 -13.70 22.40
N GLY A 75 26.80 -13.06 21.33
CA GLY A 75 26.32 -13.73 20.12
C GLY A 75 24.99 -14.46 20.27
N GLN A 76 24.15 -14.05 21.22
CA GLN A 76 22.79 -14.58 21.39
C GLN A 76 21.80 -13.73 20.59
N GLU A 77 21.15 -14.34 19.60
CA GLU A 77 20.11 -13.70 18.79
C GLU A 77 18.79 -13.67 19.56
N PHE A 78 18.35 -12.50 20.02
CA PHE A 78 16.99 -12.36 20.55
C PHE A 78 16.00 -12.10 19.40
N VAL A 79 15.61 -13.18 18.70
CA VAL A 79 14.58 -13.10 17.64
C VAL A 79 13.21 -13.29 18.29
N ALA A 80 12.57 -12.21 18.73
CA ALA A 80 11.14 -12.24 19.00
C ALA A 80 10.41 -12.07 17.65
N PRO A 81 9.70 -13.09 17.13
CA PRO A 81 9.04 -12.97 15.84
C PRO A 81 7.98 -11.86 15.92
N LEU A 82 8.14 -10.83 15.10
CA LEU A 82 7.09 -9.85 14.88
C LEU A 82 6.01 -10.56 14.06
N ALA A 83 4.90 -10.94 14.70
CA ALA A 83 3.80 -11.58 14.02
C ALA A 83 3.19 -10.60 13.00
N VAL A 84 3.69 -10.61 11.76
CA VAL A 84 3.01 -9.96 10.65
C VAL A 84 1.75 -10.76 10.42
N ALA A 85 0.61 -10.24 10.88
CA ALA A 85 -0.68 -10.77 10.49
C ALA A 85 -0.73 -10.62 8.96
N ALA A 86 -0.46 -11.72 8.25
CA ALA A 86 -0.51 -11.76 6.80
C ALA A 86 -1.85 -11.16 6.39
N ARG A 87 -1.81 -9.98 5.76
CA ARG A 87 -3.00 -9.31 5.25
C ARG A 87 -3.70 -10.35 4.36
N PRO A 88 -4.95 -10.76 4.66
CA PRO A 88 -5.62 -11.72 3.81
C PRO A 88 -5.64 -11.11 2.41
N ALA A 89 -5.17 -11.88 1.42
CA ALA A 89 -5.27 -11.49 0.02
C ALA A 89 -6.71 -11.00 -0.24
N PRO A 90 -6.92 -9.95 -1.07
CA PRO A 90 -8.25 -9.47 -1.37
C PRO A 90 -9.05 -10.65 -1.93
N GLN A 91 -9.94 -11.21 -1.11
CA GLN A 91 -10.85 -12.24 -1.55
C GLN A 91 -11.76 -11.56 -2.55
N ALA A 92 -11.58 -11.86 -3.84
CA ALA A 92 -12.53 -11.48 -4.86
C ALA A 92 -13.91 -11.95 -4.36
N ALA A 93 -14.82 -11.00 -4.16
CA ALA A 93 -16.17 -11.27 -3.70
C ALA A 93 -16.76 -12.45 -4.50
N PRO A 94 -17.47 -13.40 -3.86
CA PRO A 94 -18.07 -14.50 -4.59
C PRO A 94 -19.03 -13.90 -5.62
N ARG A 95 -18.68 -14.02 -6.91
CA ARG A 95 -19.63 -13.79 -7.99
C ARG A 95 -20.78 -14.75 -7.73
N ALA A 96 -21.96 -14.21 -7.41
CA ALA A 96 -23.18 -14.99 -7.33
C ALA A 96 -23.38 -15.70 -8.67
N THR A 97 -23.03 -16.98 -8.73
CA THR A 97 -23.46 -17.88 -9.79
C THR A 97 -24.95 -18.10 -9.58
N GLY A 98 -25.77 -17.24 -10.17
CA GLY A 98 -27.16 -17.51 -10.40
C GLY A 98 -27.28 -18.64 -11.42
N THR A 99 -27.13 -19.88 -10.99
CA THR A 99 -27.65 -21.03 -11.74
C THR A 99 -29.13 -21.13 -11.42
N ALA A 100 -29.92 -20.30 -12.10
CA ALA A 100 -31.35 -20.53 -12.22
C ALA A 100 -31.54 -21.92 -12.85
N LYS A 101 -32.16 -22.83 -12.11
CA LYS A 101 -32.66 -24.09 -12.66
C LYS A 101 -33.66 -23.74 -13.77
N PRO A 102 -33.48 -24.20 -15.02
CA PRO A 102 -34.50 -24.00 -16.04
C PRO A 102 -35.81 -24.66 -15.56
N PRO A 103 -36.97 -24.03 -15.77
CA PRO A 103 -38.25 -24.66 -15.42
C PRO A 103 -38.38 -25.98 -16.18
N PRO A 104 -38.99 -27.02 -15.58
CA PRO A 104 -39.30 -28.24 -16.33
C PRO A 104 -40.19 -27.85 -17.51
N GLU A 105 -39.70 -28.19 -18.69
CA GLU A 105 -40.44 -28.22 -19.94
C GLU A 105 -41.55 -29.28 -19.81
N ASP A 106 -42.62 -28.92 -19.09
CA ASP A 106 -43.90 -29.59 -19.20
C ASP A 106 -44.43 -29.32 -20.61
N ASP A 107 -44.52 -30.40 -21.39
CA ASP A 107 -45.20 -30.54 -22.67
C ASP A 107 -46.35 -29.53 -22.83
N VAL A 108 -46.20 -28.58 -23.76
CA VAL A 108 -47.35 -27.84 -24.31
C VAL A 108 -47.84 -28.63 -25.51
N PRO A 109 -48.99 -29.33 -25.42
CA PRO A 109 -49.54 -30.02 -26.58
C PRO A 109 -50.21 -29.04 -27.54
N PHE A 110 -49.77 -29.11 -28.81
CA PHE A 110 -50.27 -28.48 -30.05
C PHE A 110 -49.96 -27.00 -30.29
#